data_AF-A0A2U1JX75-F1
#
_entry.id   AF-A0A2U1JX75-F1
#
_cell.length_a   1.000
_cell.length_b   1.000
_cell.length_c   1.000
_cell.angle_alpha   90.00
_cell.angle_beta   90.00
_cell.angle_gamma   90.00
#
_symmetry.space_group_name_H-M   'P 1'
#
loop_
_entity.id
_entity.type
_entity.pdbx_description
1 polymer ?
#
loop_
_entity_poly.entity_id
_entity_poly.type
_entity_poly.pdbx_seq_one_letter_code
_entity_poly.pdbx_strand_id
1 'polypeptide(L)'
;MENLFRVPQKIIVLGLLFFFFSCSQDEMIDNDSLKTSSESLSNSEITSRKDHIVFKGPEVEIGNGIVRSWFKVGKDEMPLEIGIVMTPGALTGLPDTGGSGATIVLPLHLKATQLTPFKHIGLNWNPHGHPPPGIFDAQHFDIHFYMISNEERLAIPNYSPTTHPLFNNLPSTDYRPLGYISPNGPGEGQMGKHWVPVSIFQPGFFFTKIMIYGSFNGKFIFVEPMVTLDYLLSNPDSRGNPYSQPQYFEKAGYYPTEYNVYYDSKTGNTNITLSKFAPGGPPTQASL
;
A
#
# COMPACT_ATOMS: atom_id res chain seq x y z
N MET A 1 24.92 5.25 -100.22
CA MET A 1 24.17 6.21 -99.38
C MET A 1 23.62 5.39 -98.22
N GLU A 2 24.17 5.42 -97.00
CA GLU A 2 24.41 6.59 -96.10
C GLU A 2 23.07 7.20 -95.61
N ASN A 3 22.85 7.62 -94.36
CA ASN A 3 23.62 7.54 -93.07
C ASN A 3 22.62 7.88 -91.90
N LEU A 4 22.85 7.79 -90.58
CA LEU A 4 24.05 7.64 -89.72
C LEU A 4 23.69 7.07 -88.30
N PHE A 5 24.53 6.20 -87.72
CA PHE A 5 24.86 6.05 -86.27
C PHE A 5 23.87 5.61 -85.13
N ARG A 6 24.53 5.04 -84.09
CA ARG A 6 24.25 5.02 -82.63
C ARG A 6 23.35 3.95 -81.96
N VAL A 7 24.04 3.21 -81.10
CA VAL A 7 23.66 2.24 -80.04
C VAL A 7 24.14 2.83 -78.70
N PRO A 8 23.68 2.43 -77.48
CA PRO A 8 22.47 1.69 -77.08
C PRO A 8 21.54 2.52 -76.14
N GLN A 9 20.36 1.97 -75.77
CA GLN A 9 20.01 1.90 -74.34
C GLN A 9 18.95 0.82 -74.00
N LYS A 10 19.19 0.17 -72.85
CA LYS A 10 18.23 -0.49 -71.93
C LYS A 10 17.41 -1.71 -72.42
N ILE A 11 17.63 -2.79 -71.69
CA ILE A 11 16.83 -4.01 -71.63
C ILE A 11 15.41 -3.70 -71.16
N ILE A 12 14.40 -4.24 -71.84
CA ILE A 12 13.06 -4.50 -71.28
C ILE A 12 12.68 -5.92 -71.70
N VAL A 13 12.61 -6.85 -70.75
CA VAL A 13 11.99 -8.18 -70.95
C VAL A 13 10.62 -8.14 -70.30
N LEU A 14 9.59 -8.45 -71.09
CA LEU A 14 8.20 -8.33 -70.70
C LEU A 14 7.75 -9.56 -69.88
N GLY A 15 7.75 -9.44 -68.56
CA GLY A 15 7.14 -10.41 -67.64
C GLY A 15 5.63 -10.21 -67.52
N LEU A 16 4.85 -11.29 -67.58
CA LEU A 16 3.39 -11.24 -67.57
C LEU A 16 2.79 -10.92 -66.18
N LEU A 17 1.64 -10.25 -66.20
CA LEU A 17 0.89 -9.85 -65.01
C LEU A 17 0.25 -11.06 -64.31
N PHE A 18 0.30 -11.06 -62.99
CA PHE A 18 -0.79 -11.57 -62.14
C PHE A 18 -1.23 -10.43 -61.21
N PHE A 19 -2.51 -10.07 -61.27
CA PHE A 19 -3.09 -9.05 -60.39
C PHE A 19 -3.66 -9.70 -59.13
N PHE A 20 -3.15 -9.30 -57.97
CA PHE A 20 -3.95 -9.18 -56.75
C PHE A 20 -3.60 -7.85 -56.05
N PHE A 21 -4.62 -7.09 -55.68
CA PHE A 21 -4.53 -5.94 -54.77
C PHE A 21 -4.34 -6.49 -53.33
N SER A 22 -3.82 -5.77 -52.33
CA SER A 22 -3.58 -4.32 -52.20
C SER A 22 -2.38 -4.01 -51.28
N CYS A 23 -2.03 -2.73 -51.12
CA CYS A 23 -1.09 -2.22 -50.10
C CYS A 23 -1.64 -2.45 -48.66
N SER A 24 -0.85 -2.35 -47.58
CA SER A 24 0.55 -1.93 -47.42
C SER A 24 1.23 -2.76 -46.31
N GLN A 25 2.56 -2.69 -46.21
CA GLN A 25 3.22 -2.87 -44.92
C GLN A 25 3.17 -1.56 -44.12
N ASP A 26 3.00 -1.70 -42.81
CA ASP A 26 3.58 -0.84 -41.77
C ASP A 26 4.04 -1.77 -40.64
N GLU A 27 5.06 -1.37 -39.89
CA GLU A 27 5.81 -2.27 -39.02
C GLU A 27 5.33 -2.32 -37.55
N MET A 28 5.49 -3.52 -36.96
CA MET A 28 5.86 -3.78 -35.56
C MET A 28 5.10 -3.04 -34.43
N ILE A 29 4.30 -3.80 -33.67
CA ILE A 29 4.68 -4.32 -32.34
C ILE A 29 3.69 -5.43 -31.98
N ASP A 30 4.19 -6.58 -31.49
CA ASP A 30 3.35 -7.75 -31.21
C ASP A 30 2.72 -7.70 -29.80
N ASN A 31 1.57 -8.35 -29.65
CA ASN A 31 0.58 -8.10 -28.60
C ASN A 31 0.71 -9.06 -27.39
N ASP A 32 1.94 -9.26 -26.88
CA ASP A 32 2.22 -10.22 -25.80
C ASP A 32 2.27 -9.60 -24.38
N SER A 33 2.05 -8.29 -24.25
CA SER A 33 2.04 -7.56 -22.97
C SER A 33 0.83 -7.86 -22.06
N LEU A 34 -0.13 -8.68 -22.52
CA LEU A 34 -1.39 -8.96 -21.84
C LEU A 34 -1.47 -10.31 -21.10
N LYS A 35 -0.37 -11.08 -21.00
CA LYS A 35 -0.34 -12.34 -20.23
C LYS A 35 0.21 -12.23 -18.80
N THR A 36 1.04 -11.24 -18.51
CA THR A 36 1.85 -11.18 -17.27
C THR A 36 1.09 -10.66 -16.03
N SER A 37 -0.23 -10.79 -15.99
CA SER A 37 -1.11 -10.27 -14.93
C SER A 37 -1.84 -11.36 -14.12
N SER A 38 -1.68 -12.64 -14.46
CA SER A 38 -2.37 -13.76 -13.79
C SER A 38 -1.49 -14.53 -12.80
N GLU A 39 -0.18 -14.62 -13.02
CA GLU A 39 0.71 -15.50 -12.23
C GLU A 39 1.06 -14.93 -10.85
N SER A 40 1.11 -13.60 -10.69
CA SER A 40 1.50 -12.92 -9.45
C SER A 40 0.52 -13.11 -8.28
N LEU A 41 -0.69 -13.59 -8.55
CA LEU A 41 -1.70 -13.91 -7.53
C LEU A 41 -1.59 -15.32 -6.95
N SER A 42 -0.69 -16.17 -7.46
CA SER A 42 -0.61 -17.60 -7.10
C SER A 42 0.31 -17.93 -5.92
N ASN A 43 1.29 -17.08 -5.59
CA ASN A 43 2.30 -17.32 -4.55
C ASN A 43 1.80 -17.18 -3.08
N SER A 44 0.50 -17.34 -2.84
CA SER A 44 -0.08 -17.28 -1.49
C SER A 44 0.13 -18.59 -0.73
N GLU A 45 1.15 -18.63 0.12
CA GLU A 45 1.34 -19.74 1.06
C GLU A 45 0.20 -19.78 2.11
N ILE A 46 -0.35 -20.97 2.36
CA ILE A 46 -1.35 -21.23 3.39
C ILE A 46 -0.74 -22.11 4.48
N THR A 47 -0.92 -21.75 5.75
CA THR A 47 -0.51 -22.55 6.91
C THR A 47 -1.69 -22.70 7.88
N SER A 48 -2.19 -23.92 8.02
CA SER A 48 -3.36 -24.25 8.84
C SER A 48 -2.96 -24.86 10.19
N ARG A 49 -3.65 -24.46 11.27
CA ARG A 49 -3.58 -25.11 12.60
C ARG A 49 -4.96 -25.66 12.98
N LYS A 50 -5.12 -26.16 14.22
CA LYS A 50 -6.40 -26.75 14.68
C LYS A 50 -7.53 -25.73 14.70
N ASP A 51 -7.20 -24.47 14.95
CA ASP A 51 -8.05 -23.35 15.31
C ASP A 51 -8.10 -22.25 14.24
N HIS A 52 -6.97 -21.92 13.60
CA HIS A 52 -6.85 -20.83 12.64
C HIS A 52 -6.14 -21.21 11.34
N ILE A 53 -6.27 -20.36 10.31
CA ILE A 53 -5.53 -20.41 9.05
C ILE A 53 -4.73 -19.11 8.90
N VAL A 54 -3.46 -19.23 8.51
CA VAL A 54 -2.62 -18.09 8.08
C VAL A 54 -2.49 -18.13 6.56
N PHE A 55 -2.81 -17.01 5.92
CA PHE A 55 -2.51 -16.71 4.53
C PHE A 55 -1.36 -15.70 4.48
N LYS A 56 -0.46 -15.83 3.51
CA LYS A 56 0.66 -14.90 3.31
C LYS A 56 0.58 -14.24 1.93
N GLY A 57 1.09 -13.01 1.82
CA GLY A 57 1.35 -12.37 0.53
C GLY A 57 2.70 -12.79 -0.07
N PRO A 58 3.03 -12.29 -1.29
CA PRO A 58 4.36 -12.41 -1.88
C PRO A 58 5.44 -11.79 -1.02
N GLU A 59 6.68 -12.29 -1.14
CA GLU A 59 7.86 -11.75 -0.48
C GLU A 59 8.49 -10.64 -1.33
N VAL A 60 8.90 -9.55 -0.67
CA VAL A 60 9.54 -8.38 -1.30
C VAL A 60 10.85 -8.09 -0.57
N GLU A 61 11.93 -7.87 -1.33
CA GLU A 61 13.24 -7.55 -0.77
C GLU A 61 13.25 -6.13 -0.17
N ILE A 62 13.87 -6.00 1.01
CA ILE A 62 14.15 -4.72 1.65
C ILE A 62 15.39 -4.86 2.54
N GLY A 63 16.32 -3.90 2.45
CA GLY A 63 17.62 -4.02 3.13
C GLY A 63 18.36 -5.31 2.73
N ASN A 64 18.89 -6.05 3.71
CA ASN A 64 19.51 -7.36 3.52
C ASN A 64 18.52 -8.53 3.73
N GLY A 65 17.22 -8.31 3.56
CA GLY A 65 16.21 -9.33 3.86
C GLY A 65 14.90 -9.13 3.10
N ILE A 66 13.81 -9.62 3.69
CA ILE A 66 12.48 -9.60 3.06
C ILE A 66 11.42 -9.09 4.04
N VAL A 67 10.39 -8.50 3.44
CA VAL A 67 9.12 -8.17 4.09
C VAL A 67 7.96 -8.77 3.30
N ARG A 68 6.90 -9.18 3.98
CA ARG A 68 5.61 -9.50 3.34
C ARG A 68 4.41 -9.28 4.22
N SER A 69 3.24 -9.16 3.60
CA SER A 69 1.97 -9.18 4.29
C SER A 69 1.58 -10.60 4.76
N TRP A 70 0.73 -10.68 5.78
CA TRP A 70 0.03 -11.90 6.17
C TRP A 70 -1.29 -11.60 6.87
N PHE A 71 -2.16 -12.61 6.91
CA PHE A 71 -3.49 -12.56 7.48
C PHE A 71 -3.84 -13.87 8.20
N LYS A 72 -4.28 -13.79 9.45
CA LYS A 72 -4.67 -14.90 10.32
C LYS A 72 -6.16 -14.80 10.64
N VAL A 73 -6.90 -15.86 10.34
CA VAL A 73 -8.35 -15.94 10.49
C VAL A 73 -8.76 -17.23 11.21
N GLY A 74 -9.80 -17.17 12.03
CA GLY A 74 -10.43 -18.35 12.62
C GLY A 74 -11.19 -19.18 11.57
N LYS A 75 -11.56 -20.42 11.94
CA LYS A 75 -12.38 -21.31 11.08
C LYS A 75 -13.86 -20.92 11.00
N ASP A 76 -14.26 -19.97 11.83
CA ASP A 76 -15.52 -19.23 11.85
C ASP A 76 -15.51 -17.98 10.94
N GLU A 77 -14.44 -17.82 10.15
CA GLU A 77 -14.12 -16.62 9.35
C GLU A 77 -13.88 -15.34 10.16
N MET A 78 -13.72 -15.43 11.49
CA MET A 78 -13.41 -14.27 12.34
C MET A 78 -11.95 -13.81 12.12
N PRO A 79 -11.69 -12.56 11.70
CA PRO A 79 -10.33 -12.05 11.58
C PRO A 79 -9.65 -11.94 12.93
N LEU A 80 -8.47 -12.54 13.06
CA LEU A 80 -7.70 -12.54 14.32
C LEU A 80 -6.59 -11.49 14.26
N GLU A 81 -5.84 -11.45 13.16
CA GLU A 81 -4.68 -10.59 13.00
C GLU A 81 -4.32 -10.36 11.52
N ILE A 82 -3.93 -9.14 11.14
CA ILE A 82 -3.43 -8.78 9.82
C ILE A 82 -2.16 -7.95 9.98
N GLY A 83 -1.16 -8.08 9.11
CA GLY A 83 0.05 -7.28 9.26
C GLY A 83 1.14 -7.58 8.26
N ILE A 84 2.34 -7.10 8.61
CA ILE A 84 3.59 -7.44 7.93
C ILE A 84 4.48 -8.29 8.84
N VAL A 85 5.35 -9.07 8.21
CA VAL A 85 6.49 -9.75 8.86
C VAL A 85 7.76 -9.37 8.11
N MET A 86 8.81 -9.05 8.87
CA MET A 86 10.13 -8.63 8.41
C MET A 86 11.18 -9.59 8.98
N THR A 87 12.11 -10.08 8.15
CA THR A 87 13.23 -10.92 8.63
C THR A 87 14.32 -10.05 9.29
N PRO A 88 15.25 -10.63 10.09
CA PRO A 88 16.36 -9.86 10.68
C PRO A 88 17.13 -8.99 9.66
N GLY A 89 17.36 -9.54 8.46
CA GLY A 89 18.03 -8.82 7.38
C GLY A 89 17.28 -7.56 6.92
N ALA A 90 15.95 -7.55 6.98
CA ALA A 90 15.09 -6.45 6.57
C ALA A 90 15.15 -5.21 7.49
N LEU A 91 15.86 -5.31 8.62
CA LEU A 91 16.17 -4.19 9.51
C LEU A 91 17.64 -3.74 9.40
N THR A 92 18.35 -4.18 8.36
CA THR A 92 19.78 -3.89 8.13
C THR A 92 20.06 -3.62 6.66
N GLY A 93 21.11 -2.84 6.34
CA GLY A 93 21.45 -2.52 4.94
C GLY A 93 20.37 -1.73 4.21
N LEU A 94 19.50 -1.05 4.95
CA LEU A 94 18.41 -0.22 4.41
C LEU A 94 18.98 0.94 3.58
N PRO A 95 18.31 1.32 2.48
CA PRO A 95 18.83 2.33 1.57
C PRO A 95 18.74 3.73 2.18
N ASP A 96 19.77 4.54 1.96
CA ASP A 96 19.83 5.94 2.38
C ASP A 96 19.18 6.84 1.30
N THR A 97 17.84 6.82 1.26
CA THR A 97 17.05 7.63 0.32
C THR A 97 16.78 9.02 0.88
N GLY A 98 17.13 10.07 0.13
CA GLY A 98 16.89 11.45 0.55
C GLY A 98 15.40 11.81 0.64
N GLY A 99 14.81 11.65 1.83
CA GLY A 99 13.39 11.87 2.11
C GLY A 99 12.59 10.57 2.26
N SER A 100 11.27 10.69 2.37
CA SER A 100 10.38 9.54 2.52
C SER A 100 10.46 8.60 1.32
N GLY A 101 10.80 7.33 1.60
CA GLY A 101 11.00 6.31 0.58
C GLY A 101 9.74 6.00 -0.22
N ALA A 102 9.94 5.56 -1.48
CA ALA A 102 8.86 5.13 -2.35
C ALA A 102 8.01 4.03 -1.69
N THR A 103 6.68 4.12 -1.85
CA THR A 103 5.74 3.20 -1.20
C THR A 103 5.88 1.78 -1.76
N ILE A 104 6.43 0.86 -0.97
CA ILE A 104 6.45 -0.57 -1.27
C ILE A 104 5.04 -1.11 -1.05
N VAL A 105 4.36 -1.49 -2.13
CA VAL A 105 3.02 -2.07 -2.06
C VAL A 105 3.12 -3.57 -1.77
N LEU A 106 2.60 -3.99 -0.62
CA LEU A 106 2.52 -5.38 -0.19
C LEU A 106 1.08 -5.88 -0.42
N PRO A 107 0.83 -6.76 -1.42
CA PRO A 107 -0.50 -7.26 -1.72
C PRO A 107 -1.09 -8.04 -0.53
N LEU A 108 -2.38 -7.88 -0.26
CA LEU A 108 -3.11 -8.70 0.70
C LEU A 108 -3.74 -9.91 0.01
N HIS A 109 -3.70 -11.08 0.66
CA HIS A 109 -4.42 -12.26 0.17
C HIS A 109 -5.94 -12.00 0.15
N LEU A 110 -6.64 -12.53 -0.87
CA LEU A 110 -8.06 -12.27 -1.13
C LEU A 110 -8.98 -12.47 0.09
N LYS A 111 -8.74 -13.49 0.93
CA LYS A 111 -9.55 -13.72 2.14
C LYS A 111 -9.47 -12.56 3.16
N ALA A 112 -8.36 -11.81 3.18
CA ALA A 112 -8.23 -10.60 4.01
C ALA A 112 -9.07 -9.45 3.43
N THR A 113 -9.04 -9.26 2.11
CA THR A 113 -9.74 -8.14 1.43
C THR A 113 -11.25 -8.37 1.29
N GLN A 114 -11.71 -9.60 1.52
CA GLN A 114 -13.12 -10.01 1.68
C GLN A 114 -13.69 -9.72 3.07
N LEU A 115 -12.90 -9.96 4.15
CA LEU A 115 -13.39 -9.88 5.53
C LEU A 115 -13.10 -8.53 6.21
N THR A 116 -12.05 -7.84 5.78
CA THR A 116 -11.58 -6.56 6.34
C THR A 116 -11.74 -5.43 5.30
N PRO A 117 -11.79 -4.16 5.71
CA PRO A 117 -11.86 -3.04 4.76
C PRO A 117 -10.63 -2.94 3.86
N PHE A 118 -9.49 -3.49 4.30
CA PHE A 118 -8.19 -3.30 3.68
C PHE A 118 -8.08 -3.96 2.30
N LYS A 119 -7.20 -3.40 1.46
CA LYS A 119 -6.98 -3.84 0.06
C LYS A 119 -5.51 -4.10 -0.23
N HIS A 120 -4.61 -3.32 0.36
CA HIS A 120 -3.16 -3.53 0.33
C HIS A 120 -2.53 -2.91 1.58
N ILE A 121 -1.26 -3.24 1.85
CA ILE A 121 -0.43 -2.50 2.81
C ILE A 121 0.60 -1.70 2.01
N GLY A 122 0.75 -0.41 2.30
CA GLY A 122 1.88 0.40 1.81
C GLY A 122 2.94 0.50 2.89
N LEU A 123 4.17 0.13 2.58
CA LEU A 123 5.32 0.28 3.47
C LEU A 123 6.21 1.42 2.95
N ASN A 124 6.48 2.42 3.80
CA ASN A 124 7.44 3.48 3.54
C ASN A 124 8.61 3.36 4.53
N TRP A 125 9.79 3.82 4.11
CA TRP A 125 11.02 3.85 4.91
C TRP A 125 11.53 5.29 4.93
N ASN A 126 11.77 5.83 6.13
CA ASN A 126 12.14 7.21 6.36
C ASN A 126 13.54 7.28 7.03
N PRO A 127 14.64 7.18 6.26
CA PRO A 127 16.02 7.15 6.80
C PRO A 127 16.47 8.48 7.43
N HIS A 128 15.71 9.55 7.25
CA HIS A 128 15.95 10.87 7.85
C HIS A 128 14.72 11.38 8.63
N GLY A 129 13.75 10.50 8.90
CA GLY A 129 12.43 10.90 9.39
C GLY A 129 11.63 11.71 8.36
N HIS A 130 10.58 12.39 8.83
CA HIS A 130 9.78 13.34 8.04
C HIS A 130 9.14 14.42 8.94
N PRO A 131 8.57 15.51 8.38
CA PRO A 131 7.89 16.55 9.18
C PRO A 131 6.68 16.02 9.99
N PRO A 132 6.33 16.62 11.15
CA PRO A 132 6.86 17.87 11.69
C PRO A 132 8.27 17.73 12.30
N PRO A 133 9.16 18.73 12.12
CA PRO A 133 10.48 18.72 12.74
C PRO A 133 10.44 18.60 14.27
N GLY A 134 11.35 17.82 14.84
CA GLY A 134 11.41 17.46 16.25
C GLY A 134 10.40 16.40 16.69
N ILE A 135 9.59 15.84 15.78
CA ILE A 135 8.50 14.89 16.11
C ILE A 135 8.72 13.52 15.46
N PHE A 136 8.92 13.47 14.14
CA PHE A 136 9.12 12.22 13.39
C PHE A 136 10.52 12.12 12.75
N ASP A 137 11.49 12.84 13.30
CA ASP A 137 12.88 12.95 12.80
C ASP A 137 13.71 11.65 12.94
N ALA A 138 13.26 10.70 13.78
CA ALA A 138 13.94 9.42 13.97
C ALA A 138 13.82 8.52 12.73
N GLN A 139 14.77 7.62 12.50
CA GLN A 139 14.66 6.59 11.46
C GLN A 139 13.47 5.66 11.73
N HIS A 140 12.54 5.53 10.78
CA HIS A 140 11.29 4.79 11.00
C HIS A 140 10.65 4.24 9.72
N PHE A 141 9.67 3.36 9.92
CA PHE A 141 8.79 2.83 8.87
C PHE A 141 7.34 3.25 9.12
N ASP A 142 6.61 3.46 8.02
CA ASP A 142 5.16 3.72 8.02
C ASP A 142 4.45 2.53 7.39
N ILE A 143 3.51 1.92 8.10
CA ILE A 143 2.81 0.70 7.66
C ILE A 143 1.34 1.05 7.39
N HIS A 144 1.07 1.62 6.22
CA HIS A 144 -0.23 2.10 5.81
C HIS A 144 -1.19 0.95 5.43
N PHE A 145 -2.21 0.67 6.23
CA PHE A 145 -3.26 -0.30 5.91
C PHE A 145 -4.38 0.36 5.09
N TYR A 146 -4.20 0.42 3.77
CA TYR A 146 -5.12 1.10 2.85
C TYR A 146 -6.46 0.37 2.68
N MET A 147 -7.55 1.12 2.89
CA MET A 147 -8.97 0.74 2.70
C MET A 147 -9.52 1.13 1.31
N ILE A 148 -8.72 1.86 0.53
CA ILE A 148 -8.90 2.18 -0.89
C ILE A 148 -8.03 1.27 -1.76
N SER A 149 -8.32 1.19 -3.06
CA SER A 149 -7.48 0.49 -4.03
C SER A 149 -6.13 1.19 -4.23
N ASN A 150 -5.15 0.50 -4.81
CA ASN A 150 -3.84 1.11 -5.10
C ASN A 150 -3.94 2.16 -6.24
N GLU A 151 -4.92 2.00 -7.11
CA GLU A 151 -5.25 2.93 -8.20
C GLU A 151 -5.93 4.19 -7.65
N GLU A 152 -6.89 4.03 -6.72
CA GLU A 152 -7.46 5.14 -5.94
C GLU A 152 -6.37 5.89 -5.15
N ARG A 153 -5.42 5.16 -4.56
CA ARG A 153 -4.26 5.73 -3.83
C ARG A 153 -3.37 6.54 -4.76
N LEU A 154 -2.94 5.98 -5.88
CA LEU A 154 -2.09 6.65 -6.89
C LEU A 154 -2.79 7.87 -7.51
N ALA A 155 -4.12 7.92 -7.53
CA ALA A 155 -4.91 9.05 -8.01
C ALA A 155 -5.03 10.23 -7.01
N ILE A 156 -4.59 10.09 -5.76
CA ILE A 156 -4.57 11.20 -4.79
C ILE A 156 -3.47 12.20 -5.20
N PRO A 157 -3.84 13.41 -5.66
CA PRO A 157 -2.88 14.35 -6.24
C PRO A 157 -2.02 15.00 -5.15
N ASN A 158 -0.85 15.51 -5.54
CA ASN A 158 -0.02 16.32 -4.64
C ASN A 158 -0.80 17.55 -4.13
N TYR A 159 -0.48 17.99 -2.91
CA TYR A 159 -1.11 19.15 -2.30
C TYR A 159 -0.70 20.46 -2.98
N SER A 160 -1.69 21.32 -3.21
CA SER A 160 -1.59 22.61 -3.89
C SER A 160 -2.77 23.50 -3.47
N PRO A 161 -2.78 24.81 -3.77
CA PRO A 161 -3.96 25.65 -3.55
C PRO A 161 -5.23 25.13 -4.24
N THR A 162 -5.10 24.48 -5.40
CA THR A 162 -6.22 23.89 -6.16
C THR A 162 -6.74 22.61 -5.53
N THR A 163 -5.86 21.77 -4.97
CA THR A 163 -6.24 20.48 -4.36
C THR A 163 -6.55 20.59 -2.87
N HIS A 164 -6.16 21.69 -2.21
CA HIS A 164 -6.42 21.99 -0.79
C HIS A 164 -7.86 21.67 -0.31
N PRO A 165 -8.95 21.98 -1.05
CA PRO A 165 -10.31 21.64 -0.61
C PRO A 165 -10.56 20.14 -0.49
N LEU A 166 -9.90 19.29 -1.29
CA LEU A 166 -10.05 17.82 -1.22
C LEU A 166 -9.36 17.23 0.01
N PHE A 167 -8.24 17.82 0.42
CA PHE A 167 -7.50 17.44 1.63
C PHE A 167 -8.16 17.94 2.92
N ASN A 168 -8.89 19.07 2.86
CA ASN A 168 -9.53 19.69 4.02
C ASN A 168 -11.06 19.45 4.06
N ASN A 169 -11.61 18.73 3.07
CA ASN A 169 -12.87 18.01 3.21
C ASN A 169 -12.64 16.83 4.17
N LEU A 170 -12.77 17.08 5.47
CA LEU A 170 -12.58 16.10 6.53
C LEU A 170 -13.85 15.23 6.70
N PRO A 171 -13.73 13.94 7.10
CA PRO A 171 -14.89 13.08 7.38
C PRO A 171 -15.87 13.71 8.38
N SER A 172 -17.16 13.33 8.34
CA SER A 172 -18.15 13.80 9.32
C SER A 172 -17.81 13.30 10.74
N THR A 173 -18.34 13.98 11.77
CA THR A 173 -17.96 13.79 13.18
C THR A 173 -18.01 12.33 13.63
N ASP A 174 -19.07 11.63 13.27
CA ASP A 174 -19.39 10.30 13.78
C ASP A 174 -18.49 9.21 13.15
N TYR A 175 -17.80 9.58 12.07
CA TYR A 175 -16.80 8.77 11.36
C TYR A 175 -15.36 9.15 11.77
N ARG A 176 -15.17 10.03 12.77
CA ARG A 176 -13.85 10.38 13.33
C ARG A 176 -13.53 9.58 14.60
N PRO A 177 -12.31 9.02 14.73
CA PRO A 177 -11.87 8.41 15.97
C PRO A 177 -11.64 9.46 17.07
N LEU A 178 -12.11 9.19 18.29
CA LEU A 178 -11.98 10.13 19.40
C LEU A 178 -10.52 10.34 19.84
N GLY A 179 -10.16 11.58 20.18
CA GLY A 179 -8.79 11.93 20.61
C GLY A 179 -7.77 12.04 19.47
N TYR A 180 -8.21 11.99 18.21
CA TYR A 180 -7.39 12.30 17.04
C TYR A 180 -7.69 13.70 16.50
N ILE A 181 -6.66 14.41 16.03
CA ILE A 181 -6.81 15.67 15.29
C ILE A 181 -5.99 15.64 14.01
N SER A 182 -6.45 16.36 12.99
CA SER A 182 -5.65 16.67 11.82
C SER A 182 -5.09 18.10 11.95
N PRO A 183 -3.76 18.30 12.00
CA PRO A 183 -3.17 19.64 12.09
C PRO A 183 -3.43 20.49 10.84
N ASN A 184 -3.63 21.80 11.01
CA ASN A 184 -3.67 22.76 9.90
C ASN A 184 -2.35 22.70 9.10
N GLY A 185 -2.44 22.63 7.78
CA GLY A 185 -1.27 22.48 6.90
C GLY A 185 -1.57 21.64 5.66
N PRO A 186 -0.54 21.18 4.92
CA PRO A 186 -0.70 20.29 3.78
C PRO A 186 -1.28 18.92 4.16
N GLY A 187 -1.66 18.15 3.15
CA GLY A 187 -1.61 16.69 3.21
C GLY A 187 -0.65 16.19 2.12
N GLU A 188 -0.39 14.90 2.07
CA GLU A 188 0.59 14.32 1.16
C GLU A 188 -0.07 13.66 -0.06
N GLY A 189 0.60 13.73 -1.21
CA GLY A 189 0.20 12.96 -2.39
C GLY A 189 0.18 11.48 -2.07
N GLN A 190 -0.74 10.72 -2.65
CA GLN A 190 -0.95 9.29 -2.38
C GLN A 190 -1.41 8.90 -0.96
N MET A 191 -1.23 9.74 0.07
CA MET A 191 -1.60 9.44 1.47
C MET A 191 -2.78 10.29 2.00
N GLY A 192 -3.08 11.42 1.36
CA GLY A 192 -4.16 12.30 1.82
C GLY A 192 -3.75 13.12 3.04
N LYS A 193 -4.69 13.33 3.96
CA LYS A 193 -4.54 14.19 5.14
C LYS A 193 -4.41 13.35 6.41
N HIS A 194 -3.24 13.42 7.06
CA HIS A 194 -2.93 12.68 8.29
C HIS A 194 -3.66 13.21 9.54
N TRP A 195 -3.93 12.33 10.49
CA TRP A 195 -4.55 12.58 11.79
C TRP A 195 -3.73 11.92 12.90
N VAL A 196 -3.21 12.74 13.82
CA VAL A 196 -2.38 12.30 14.95
C VAL A 196 -3.20 12.23 16.24
N PRO A 197 -2.91 11.30 17.17
CA PRO A 197 -3.53 11.29 18.48
C PRO A 197 -3.01 12.48 19.31
N VAL A 198 -3.87 13.12 20.10
CA VAL A 198 -3.51 14.32 20.90
C VAL A 198 -2.45 14.07 21.99
N SER A 199 -2.11 12.80 22.24
CA SER A 199 -0.96 12.40 23.07
C SER A 199 0.38 12.91 22.54
N ILE A 200 0.49 13.20 21.24
CA ILE A 200 1.71 13.73 20.61
C ILE A 200 2.11 15.12 21.13
N PHE A 201 1.16 15.89 21.69
CA PHE A 201 1.39 17.22 22.26
C PHE A 201 1.67 17.20 23.78
N GLN A 202 1.79 16.02 24.39
CA GLN A 202 2.09 15.91 25.82
C GLN A 202 3.59 16.18 26.08
N PRO A 203 3.94 16.92 27.15
CA PRO A 203 5.33 17.12 27.54
C PRO A 203 6.05 15.78 27.75
N GLY A 204 7.19 15.60 27.09
CA GLY A 204 7.95 14.34 27.14
C GLY A 204 7.47 13.25 26.18
N PHE A 205 6.61 13.56 25.20
CA PHE A 205 6.40 12.66 24.07
C PHE A 205 7.74 12.34 23.38
N PHE A 206 8.00 11.05 23.14
CA PHE A 206 9.19 10.56 22.46
C PHE A 206 8.80 9.49 21.44
N PHE A 207 9.14 9.72 20.17
CA PHE A 207 8.70 8.86 19.09
C PHE A 207 9.46 7.52 19.07
N THR A 208 8.70 6.43 19.17
CA THR A 208 9.17 5.04 19.10
C THR A 208 8.17 4.20 18.32
N LYS A 209 6.89 4.35 18.65
CA LYS A 209 5.75 3.91 17.84
C LYS A 209 4.54 4.80 18.08
N ILE A 210 3.71 4.98 17.05
CA ILE A 210 2.44 5.72 17.13
C ILE A 210 1.43 5.05 16.19
N MET A 211 0.14 5.24 16.44
CA MET A 211 -0.94 4.86 15.50
C MET A 211 -1.60 6.14 14.99
N ILE A 212 -1.61 6.35 13.69
CA ILE A 212 -2.25 7.49 13.01
C ILE A 212 -3.28 7.03 11.97
N TYR A 213 -4.08 7.97 11.47
CA TYR A 213 -5.11 7.74 10.45
C TYR A 213 -4.89 8.68 9.26
N GLY A 214 -5.24 8.23 8.05
CA GLY A 214 -5.23 9.05 6.84
C GLY A 214 -6.64 9.24 6.28
N SER A 215 -6.99 10.45 5.86
CA SER A 215 -8.27 10.76 5.22
C SER A 215 -8.13 11.54 3.93
N PHE A 216 -8.95 11.26 2.93
CA PHE A 216 -9.04 12.06 1.71
C PHE A 216 -10.50 12.26 1.29
N ASN A 217 -10.83 13.49 0.86
CA ASN A 217 -12.13 13.89 0.32
C ASN A 217 -13.36 13.34 1.09
N GLY A 218 -13.38 13.57 2.40
CA GLY A 218 -14.49 13.22 3.29
C GLY A 218 -14.46 11.80 3.86
N LYS A 219 -13.43 10.98 3.58
CA LYS A 219 -13.36 9.57 4.04
C LYS A 219 -12.02 9.22 4.64
N PHE A 220 -12.01 8.36 5.67
CA PHE A 220 -10.77 7.70 6.11
C PHE A 220 -10.38 6.62 5.09
N ILE A 221 -9.10 6.62 4.71
CA ILE A 221 -8.55 5.78 3.65
C ILE A 221 -7.48 4.79 4.14
N PHE A 222 -6.92 4.99 5.34
CA PHE A 222 -6.07 4.00 6.02
C PHE A 222 -6.02 4.20 7.54
N VAL A 223 -5.46 3.20 8.22
CA VAL A 223 -4.83 3.30 9.55
C VAL A 223 -3.35 2.94 9.42
N GLU A 224 -2.50 3.46 10.29
CA GLU A 224 -1.05 3.44 10.09
C GLU A 224 -0.32 3.42 11.44
N PRO A 225 0.20 2.26 11.87
CA PRO A 225 1.28 2.22 12.85
C PRO A 225 2.59 2.68 12.19
N MET A 226 3.18 3.76 12.71
CA MET A 226 4.57 4.15 12.42
C MET A 226 5.47 3.59 13.52
N VAL A 227 6.66 3.10 13.19
CA VAL A 227 7.59 2.48 14.16
C VAL A 227 9.06 2.81 13.85
N THR A 228 9.83 3.26 14.84
CA THR A 228 11.26 3.56 14.66
C THR A 228 12.12 2.30 14.53
N LEU A 229 13.19 2.40 13.74
CA LEU A 229 14.15 1.30 13.54
C LEU A 229 14.77 0.85 14.87
N ASP A 230 15.18 1.79 15.72
CA ASP A 230 15.71 1.51 17.06
C ASP A 230 14.72 0.71 17.92
N TYR A 231 13.42 1.01 17.83
CA TYR A 231 12.40 0.26 18.56
C TYR A 231 12.25 -1.16 18.00
N LEU A 232 12.32 -1.36 16.68
CA LEU A 232 12.28 -2.69 16.06
C LEU A 232 13.52 -3.52 16.42
N LEU A 233 14.71 -2.90 16.43
CA LEU A 233 15.99 -3.53 16.80
C LEU A 233 16.08 -3.85 18.31
N SER A 234 15.24 -3.25 19.15
CA SER A 234 15.16 -3.59 20.58
C SER A 234 14.54 -4.95 20.90
N ASN A 235 14.08 -5.70 19.87
CA ASN A 235 13.32 -6.96 19.99
C ASN A 235 12.07 -6.84 20.88
N PRO A 236 11.13 -5.94 20.55
CA PRO A 236 9.99 -5.61 21.40
C PRO A 236 8.97 -6.75 21.47
N ASP A 237 8.11 -6.74 22.50
CA ASP A 237 6.90 -7.59 22.57
C ASP A 237 5.67 -6.74 22.95
N SER A 238 5.45 -5.66 22.20
CA SER A 238 4.37 -4.69 22.42
C SER A 238 3.07 -5.20 21.77
N ARG A 239 2.19 -5.83 22.55
CA ARG A 239 0.91 -6.38 22.09
C ARG A 239 -0.31 -5.69 22.70
N GLY A 240 -1.44 -5.79 22.02
CA GLY A 240 -2.75 -5.36 22.53
C GLY A 240 -2.85 -3.86 22.79
N ASN A 241 -2.18 -3.02 21.99
CA ASN A 241 -2.21 -1.57 22.16
C ASN A 241 -3.53 -1.03 21.57
N PRO A 242 -4.50 -0.57 22.37
CA PRO A 242 -5.78 -0.09 21.84
C PRO A 242 -5.59 1.24 21.11
N TYR A 243 -6.44 1.49 20.13
CA TYR A 243 -6.58 2.81 19.51
C TYR A 243 -8.05 3.15 19.26
N SER A 244 -8.38 4.43 19.41
CA SER A 244 -9.76 4.92 19.33
C SER A 244 -10.37 4.62 17.97
N GLN A 245 -11.56 4.01 17.95
CA GLN A 245 -12.34 3.84 16.72
C GLN A 245 -13.34 5.00 16.53
N PRO A 246 -13.79 5.27 15.29
CA PRO A 246 -14.99 6.06 15.06
C PRO A 246 -16.27 5.33 15.53
N GLN A 247 -17.39 6.05 15.60
CA GLN A 247 -18.70 5.46 15.92
C GLN A 247 -19.27 4.67 14.72
N TYR A 248 -19.01 5.13 13.50
CA TYR A 248 -19.41 4.47 12.25
C TYR A 248 -18.27 4.36 11.25
N PHE A 249 -18.41 3.43 10.31
CA PHE A 249 -17.46 3.19 9.23
C PHE A 249 -18.17 3.25 7.86
N GLU A 250 -17.46 3.72 6.84
CA GLU A 250 -17.98 3.88 5.47
C GLU A 250 -18.48 2.58 4.81
N LYS A 251 -17.99 1.43 5.24
CA LYS A 251 -18.27 0.11 4.67
C LYS A 251 -18.50 -0.88 5.81
N ALA A 252 -19.39 -1.86 5.60
CA ALA A 252 -19.52 -2.98 6.52
C ALA A 252 -18.29 -3.90 6.43
N GLY A 253 -17.81 -4.40 7.56
CA GLY A 253 -16.70 -5.35 7.62
C GLY A 253 -16.12 -5.50 9.03
N TYR A 254 -15.05 -6.28 9.16
CA TYR A 254 -14.32 -6.39 10.42
C TYR A 254 -13.21 -5.34 10.50
N TYR A 255 -13.25 -4.52 11.54
CA TYR A 255 -12.29 -3.46 11.83
C TYR A 255 -11.45 -3.82 13.07
N PRO A 256 -10.10 -3.73 13.03
CA PRO A 256 -9.26 -3.98 14.19
C PRO A 256 -9.37 -2.86 15.22
N THR A 257 -9.14 -3.20 16.50
CA THR A 257 -9.20 -2.26 17.63
C THR A 257 -7.88 -2.12 18.38
N GLU A 258 -6.93 -3.00 18.11
CA GLU A 258 -5.59 -3.02 18.73
C GLU A 258 -4.50 -3.16 17.66
N TYR A 259 -3.30 -2.65 17.96
CA TYR A 259 -2.10 -2.87 17.15
C TYR A 259 -0.96 -3.49 17.96
N ASN A 260 -0.05 -4.17 17.27
CA ASN A 260 1.08 -4.87 17.86
C ASN A 260 2.37 -4.56 17.09
N VAL A 261 3.48 -4.58 17.83
CA VAL A 261 4.85 -4.55 17.31
C VAL A 261 5.64 -5.57 18.13
N TYR A 262 5.99 -6.70 17.52
CA TYR A 262 6.61 -7.81 18.25
C TYR A 262 7.66 -8.60 17.47
N TYR A 263 8.70 -9.03 18.18
CA TYR A 263 9.72 -9.96 17.73
C TYR A 263 9.33 -11.41 18.06
N ASP A 264 9.55 -12.34 17.14
CA ASP A 264 9.41 -13.79 17.37
C ASP A 264 10.78 -14.44 17.54
N SER A 265 11.14 -14.76 18.78
CA SER A 265 12.42 -15.38 19.14
C SER A 265 12.66 -16.78 18.55
N LYS A 266 11.67 -17.40 17.90
CA LYS A 266 11.83 -18.69 17.20
C LYS A 266 12.23 -18.55 15.73
N THR A 267 11.98 -17.39 15.13
CA THR A 267 12.29 -17.11 13.71
C THR A 267 13.27 -15.95 13.54
N GLY A 268 13.42 -15.10 14.54
CA GLY A 268 14.11 -13.81 14.45
C GLY A 268 13.27 -12.72 13.80
N ASN A 269 12.03 -13.01 13.37
CA ASN A 269 11.24 -12.09 12.58
C ASN A 269 10.48 -11.08 13.45
N THR A 270 10.46 -9.82 13.03
CA THR A 270 9.66 -8.76 13.64
C THR A 270 8.36 -8.56 12.86
N ASN A 271 7.27 -8.33 13.58
CA ASN A 271 5.90 -8.26 13.05
C ASN A 271 5.26 -6.94 13.49
N ILE A 272 4.62 -6.25 12.55
CA ILE A 272 3.79 -5.07 12.82
C ILE A 272 2.37 -5.40 12.33
N THR A 273 1.41 -5.43 13.26
CA THR A 273 0.08 -6.02 13.00
C THR A 273 -1.06 -5.20 13.61
N LEU A 274 -2.26 -5.39 13.06
CA LEU A 274 -3.54 -4.98 13.63
C LEU A 274 -4.31 -6.25 14.05
N SER A 275 -4.99 -6.20 15.19
CA SER A 275 -5.64 -7.35 15.81
C SER A 275 -6.94 -6.98 16.53
N LYS A 276 -7.59 -7.99 17.12
CA LYS A 276 -8.82 -7.86 17.92
C LYS A 276 -9.89 -7.10 17.15
N PHE A 277 -10.36 -7.76 16.10
CA PHE A 277 -11.35 -7.21 15.21
C PHE A 277 -12.75 -7.21 15.83
N ALA A 278 -13.54 -6.20 15.48
CA ALA A 278 -14.96 -6.09 15.79
C ALA A 278 -15.73 -5.80 14.49
N PRO A 279 -17.02 -6.22 14.38
CA PRO A 279 -17.86 -5.81 13.26
C PRO A 279 -18.11 -4.30 13.33
N GLY A 280 -17.90 -3.61 12.21
CA GLY A 280 -18.16 -2.18 12.02
C GLY A 280 -18.87 -1.91 10.70
N GLY A 281 -19.51 -0.75 10.58
CA GLY A 281 -20.24 -0.36 9.38
C GLY A 281 -20.93 1.00 9.52
N PRO A 282 -21.74 1.39 8.51
CA PRO A 282 -22.53 2.61 8.56
C PRO A 282 -23.66 2.48 9.61
N PRO A 283 -24.33 3.59 9.98
CA PRO A 283 -25.51 3.53 10.84
C PRO A 283 -26.54 2.55 10.27
N THR A 284 -27.02 1.63 11.12
CA THR A 284 -28.20 0.84 10.77
C THR A 284 -29.39 1.79 10.61
N GLN A 285 -30.03 1.78 9.43
CA GLN A 285 -31.30 2.48 9.28
C GLN A 285 -32.31 1.82 10.22
N ALA A 286 -32.74 2.54 11.25
CA ALA A 286 -33.89 2.15 12.05
C ALA A 286 -35.09 2.09 11.11
N SER A 287 -35.81 0.96 11.12
CA SER A 287 -37.07 0.83 10.38
C SER A 287 -38.10 1.81 10.96
N LEU A 288 -38.43 2.83 10.18
CA LEU A 288 -39.54 3.76 10.41
C LEU A 288 -40.89 3.08 10.14
#